data_AF-A0A543JNN6-F1
#
_entry.id   AF-A0A543JNN6-F1
#
_cell.length_a   1.000
_cell.length_b   1.000
_cell.length_c   1.000
_cell.angle_alpha   90.00
_cell.angle_beta   90.00
_cell.angle_gamma   90.00
#
_symmetry.space_group_name_H-M   'P 1'
#
loop_
_entity.id
_entity.type
_entity.pdbx_description
1 polymer ?
#
loop_
_entity_poly.entity_id
_entity_poly.type
_entity_poly.pdbx_seq_one_letter_code
_entity_poly.pdbx_strand_id
1 'polypeptide(L)'
;MTDYYEIRHTVGFEETNLVGNVYYVNYLRWQGRCREMFLKEKAPSVLRDLQDDLKLFTLKVECEFFSEITLFDELSVRMRLEELTQTQIQFSFDYVKVTGGQEVLVAKGRQRIACMRGPNTNTVPSRVPEDLRKALAPYAEAPALARAGLGG
;
A
#
# COMPACT_ATOMS: atom_id res chain seq x y z
N MET A 1 6.89 10.59 14.25
CA MET A 1 6.00 9.59 13.62
C MET A 1 6.55 9.33 12.22
N THR A 2 6.58 8.07 11.78
CA THR A 2 6.99 7.72 10.41
C THR A 2 5.96 8.23 9.41
N ASP A 3 6.41 8.64 8.22
CA ASP A 3 5.56 9.14 7.14
C ASP A 3 4.89 8.01 6.31
N TYR A 4 4.89 6.79 6.85
CA TYR A 4 4.34 5.59 6.22
C TYR A 4 3.58 4.71 7.22
N TYR A 5 2.59 3.99 6.72
CA TYR A 5 1.98 2.86 7.39
C TYR A 5 2.76 1.58 7.06
N GLU A 6 3.04 0.74 8.03
CA GLU A 6 3.90 -0.45 7.87
C GLU A 6 3.15 -1.72 8.26
N ILE A 7 3.28 -2.76 7.44
CA ILE A 7 3.10 -4.14 7.89
C ILE A 7 4.43 -4.88 7.79
N ARG A 8 4.65 -5.80 8.72
CA ARG A 8 5.78 -6.75 8.69
C ARG A 8 5.29 -8.09 8.16
N HIS A 9 6.13 -8.75 7.37
CA HIS A 9 5.81 -10.03 6.74
C HIS A 9 7.06 -10.90 6.63
N THR A 10 6.99 -12.12 7.14
CA THR A 10 8.02 -13.15 6.92
C THR A 10 7.64 -13.98 5.72
N VAL A 11 8.53 -14.07 4.71
CA VAL A 11 8.27 -14.84 3.50
C VAL A 11 8.08 -16.32 3.81
N GLY A 12 6.95 -16.89 3.36
CA GLY A 12 6.61 -18.30 3.51
C GLY A 12 6.89 -19.14 2.26
N PHE A 13 6.86 -20.47 2.41
CA PHE A 13 7.09 -21.41 1.30
C PHE A 13 6.10 -21.24 0.14
N GLU A 14 4.82 -21.01 0.44
CA GLU A 14 3.76 -20.81 -0.57
C GLU A 14 4.06 -19.61 -1.50
N GLU A 15 4.84 -18.65 -1.02
CA GLU A 15 5.13 -17.42 -1.75
C GLU A 15 6.34 -17.57 -2.69
N THR A 16 7.10 -18.65 -2.56
CA THR A 16 8.27 -18.96 -3.39
C THR A 16 7.90 -19.79 -4.62
N ASN A 17 8.78 -19.82 -5.61
CA ASN A 17 8.61 -20.64 -6.82
C ASN A 17 9.84 -21.55 -7.04
N LEU A 18 9.84 -22.33 -8.14
CA LEU A 18 10.92 -23.27 -8.46
C LEU A 18 12.32 -22.62 -8.56
N VAL A 19 12.40 -21.34 -8.90
CA VAL A 19 13.65 -20.56 -8.94
C VAL A 19 14.20 -20.31 -7.52
N GLY A 20 13.37 -20.40 -6.49
CA GLY A 20 13.74 -20.20 -5.08
C GLY A 20 13.50 -18.77 -4.56
N ASN A 21 13.10 -17.84 -5.43
CA ASN A 21 12.70 -16.49 -5.05
C ASN A 21 11.17 -16.36 -4.89
N VAL A 22 10.73 -15.25 -4.30
CA VAL A 22 9.31 -14.93 -4.20
C VAL A 22 8.70 -14.69 -5.58
N TYR A 23 7.57 -15.34 -5.85
CA TYR A 23 6.81 -15.12 -7.07
C TYR A 23 6.19 -13.72 -7.10
N TYR A 24 6.37 -13.00 -8.22
CA TYR A 24 6.08 -11.57 -8.36
C TYR A 24 4.67 -11.14 -7.92
N VAL A 25 3.67 -12.02 -8.08
CA VAL A 25 2.27 -11.76 -7.69
C VAL A 25 2.14 -11.46 -6.19
N ASN A 26 3.01 -12.03 -5.35
CA ASN A 26 2.94 -11.83 -3.91
C ASN A 26 3.22 -10.38 -3.50
N TYR A 27 4.03 -9.64 -4.26
CA TYR A 27 4.22 -8.20 -4.02
C TYR A 27 2.90 -7.42 -4.15
N LEU A 28 2.08 -7.75 -5.15
CA LEU A 28 0.76 -7.12 -5.34
C LEU A 28 -0.23 -7.56 -4.25
N ARG A 29 -0.16 -8.83 -3.82
CA ARG A 29 -0.96 -9.32 -2.68
C ARG A 29 -0.63 -8.55 -1.40
N TRP A 30 0.65 -8.26 -1.16
CA TRP A 30 1.07 -7.49 0.01
C TRP A 30 0.63 -6.02 -0.05
N GLN A 31 0.45 -5.41 -1.23
CA GLN A 31 -0.21 -4.08 -1.33
C GLN A 31 -1.64 -4.13 -0.80
N GLY A 32 -2.42 -5.12 -1.27
CA GLY A 32 -3.79 -5.35 -0.82
C GLY A 32 -3.85 -5.58 0.69
N ARG A 33 -2.98 -6.46 1.21
CA ARG A 33 -2.87 -6.76 2.63
C ARG A 33 -2.53 -5.52 3.45
N CYS A 34 -1.54 -4.72 3.04
CA CYS A 34 -1.12 -3.51 3.75
C CYS A 34 -2.26 -2.49 3.81
N ARG A 35 -2.96 -2.26 2.69
CA ARG A 35 -4.14 -1.39 2.62
C ARG A 35 -5.28 -1.87 3.51
N GLU A 36 -5.56 -3.18 3.54
CA GLU A 36 -6.60 -3.76 4.39
C GLU A 36 -6.29 -3.60 5.89
N MET A 37 -5.04 -3.83 6.30
CA MET A 37 -4.63 -3.63 7.69
C MET A 37 -4.68 -2.15 8.08
N PHE A 38 -4.30 -1.25 7.17
CA PHE A 38 -4.48 0.19 7.36
C PHE A 38 -5.95 0.54 7.63
N LEU A 39 -6.88 0.05 6.80
CA LEU A 39 -8.31 0.33 6.98
C LEU A 39 -8.82 -0.22 8.32
N LYS A 40 -8.43 -1.45 8.67
CA LYS A 40 -8.80 -2.09 9.94
C LYS A 40 -8.36 -1.27 11.15
N GLU A 41 -7.13 -0.76 11.15
CA GLU A 41 -6.51 -0.13 12.31
C GLU A 41 -6.74 1.38 12.39
N LYS A 42 -6.78 2.07 11.24
CA LYS A 42 -6.78 3.53 11.16
C LYS A 42 -8.10 4.11 10.66
N ALA A 43 -8.91 3.34 9.94
CA ALA A 43 -10.16 3.80 9.35
C ALA A 43 -11.32 2.78 9.50
N PRO A 44 -11.63 2.30 10.72
CA PRO A 44 -12.64 1.27 10.93
C PRO A 44 -14.06 1.71 10.52
N SER A 45 -14.36 3.01 10.49
CA SER A 45 -15.63 3.52 9.93
C SER A 45 -15.73 3.28 8.43
N VAL A 46 -14.64 3.50 7.69
CA VAL A 46 -14.56 3.22 6.24
C VAL A 46 -14.72 1.74 5.95
N LEU A 47 -14.23 0.86 6.84
CA LEU A 47 -14.46 -0.58 6.72
C LEU A 47 -15.94 -0.94 6.87
N ARG A 48 -16.69 -0.23 7.72
CA ARG A 48 -18.16 -0.39 7.79
C ARG A 48 -18.84 0.09 6.52
N ASP A 49 -18.44 1.26 6.01
CA ASP A 49 -18.96 1.77 4.72
C ASP A 49 -18.72 0.78 3.58
N LEU A 50 -17.56 0.10 3.57
CA LEU A 50 -17.22 -0.94 2.58
C LEU A 50 -18.14 -2.17 2.63
N GLN A 51 -18.73 -2.45 3.79
CA GLN A 51 -19.71 -3.53 3.96
C GLN A 51 -21.12 -3.11 3.55
N ASP A 52 -21.35 -1.81 3.36
CA ASP A 52 -22.62 -1.23 2.92
C ASP A 52 -22.55 -0.88 1.42
N ASP A 53 -22.43 0.40 1.06
CA ASP A 53 -22.50 0.86 -0.33
C ASP A 53 -21.18 1.41 -0.90
N LEU A 54 -20.13 1.61 -0.07
CA LEU A 54 -18.83 2.10 -0.53
C LEU A 54 -18.01 0.99 -1.19
N LYS A 55 -17.32 1.35 -2.27
CA LYS A 55 -16.39 0.48 -2.99
C LYS A 55 -15.10 1.22 -3.27
N LEU A 56 -13.99 0.52 -3.05
CA LEU A 56 -12.65 0.96 -3.41
C LEU A 56 -12.20 0.19 -4.64
N PHE A 57 -12.40 0.76 -5.83
CA PHE A 57 -12.07 0.13 -7.09
C PHE A 57 -10.61 0.38 -7.45
N THR A 58 -9.81 -0.67 -7.54
CA THR A 58 -8.41 -0.55 -8.01
C THR A 58 -8.42 -0.27 -9.51
N LEU A 59 -7.98 0.92 -9.91
CA LEU A 59 -7.89 1.34 -11.31
C LEU A 59 -6.58 0.91 -11.97
N LYS A 60 -5.48 0.97 -11.20
CA LYS A 60 -4.13 0.62 -11.67
C LYS A 60 -3.35 0.00 -10.52
N VAL A 61 -2.54 -0.99 -10.83
CA VAL A 61 -1.52 -1.56 -9.95
C VAL A 61 -0.24 -1.74 -10.74
N GLU A 62 0.89 -1.38 -10.13
CA GLU A 62 2.22 -1.56 -10.70
C GLU A 62 3.21 -1.94 -9.60
N CYS A 63 4.26 -2.67 -9.98
CA CYS A 63 5.37 -3.02 -9.12
C CYS A 63 6.65 -3.19 -9.96
N GLU A 64 7.71 -2.52 -9.54
CA GLU A 64 9.06 -2.64 -10.06
C GLU A 64 9.92 -3.40 -9.04
N PHE A 65 10.74 -4.33 -9.53
CA PHE A 65 11.55 -5.23 -8.70
C PHE A 65 13.03 -4.92 -8.90
N PHE A 66 13.75 -4.65 -7.81
CA PHE A 66 15.17 -4.27 -7.82
C PHE A 66 16.09 -5.36 -7.30
N SER A 67 15.60 -6.22 -6.41
CA SER A 67 16.37 -7.30 -5.81
C SER A 67 15.47 -8.47 -5.43
N GLU A 68 16.03 -9.66 -5.45
CA GLU A 68 15.29 -10.86 -5.06
C GLU A 68 15.19 -10.97 -3.53
N ILE A 69 14.08 -11.56 -3.09
CA ILE A 69 13.88 -12.01 -1.71
C ILE A 69 13.49 -13.49 -1.74
N THR A 70 13.88 -14.20 -0.70
CA THR A 70 13.76 -15.65 -0.60
C THR A 70 13.05 -16.05 0.69
N LEU A 71 12.87 -17.36 0.88
CA LEU A 71 12.23 -17.94 2.05
C LEU A 71 12.79 -17.37 3.37
N PHE A 72 11.90 -17.03 4.30
CA PHE A 72 12.19 -16.48 5.62
C PHE A 72 12.89 -15.11 5.63
N ASP A 73 12.99 -14.43 4.48
CA ASP A 73 13.30 -13.02 4.49
C ASP A 73 12.20 -12.24 5.24
N GLU A 74 12.65 -11.32 6.10
CA GLU A 74 11.78 -10.40 6.83
C GLU A 74 11.56 -9.14 5.98
N LEU A 75 10.30 -8.87 5.66
CA LEU A 75 9.90 -7.75 4.82
C LEU A 75 9.13 -6.71 5.63
N SER A 76 9.45 -5.44 5.39
CA SER A 76 8.64 -4.29 5.75
C SER A 76 7.97 -3.75 4.49
N VAL A 77 6.64 -3.74 4.48
CA VAL A 77 5.84 -3.18 3.39
C VAL A 77 5.27 -1.85 3.86
N ARG A 78 5.79 -0.77 3.28
CA ARG A 78 5.53 0.61 3.72
C ARG A 78 4.64 1.32 2.72
N MET A 79 3.42 1.66 3.12
CA MET A 79 2.44 2.38 2.32
C MET A 79 2.44 3.87 2.66
N ARG A 80 2.42 4.74 1.64
CA ARG A 80 2.23 6.19 1.79
C ARG A 80 1.13 6.69 0.86
N LEU A 81 0.55 7.82 1.22
CA LEU A 81 -0.35 8.57 0.34
C LEU A 81 0.49 9.45 -0.60
N GLU A 82 0.56 9.06 -1.87
CA GLU A 82 1.29 9.79 -2.91
C GLU A 82 0.42 10.90 -3.53
N GLU A 83 -0.86 10.63 -3.77
CA GLU A 83 -1.81 11.61 -4.31
C GLU A 83 -3.22 11.40 -3.78
N LEU A 84 -3.94 12.48 -3.50
CA LEU A 84 -5.34 12.46 -3.08
C LEU A 84 -6.15 13.48 -3.88
N THR A 85 -7.09 13.00 -4.70
CA THR A 85 -8.03 13.87 -5.42
C THR A 85 -9.39 13.90 -4.72
N GLN A 86 -10.44 14.43 -5.39
CA GLN A 86 -11.80 14.38 -4.83
C GLN A 86 -12.33 12.96 -4.72
N THR A 87 -12.05 12.09 -5.69
CA THR A 87 -12.66 10.74 -5.80
C THR A 87 -11.64 9.60 -5.87
N GLN A 88 -10.35 9.91 -6.00
CA GLN A 88 -9.29 8.91 -6.16
C GLN A 88 -8.16 9.09 -5.16
N ILE A 89 -7.45 7.98 -4.92
CA ILE A 89 -6.31 7.87 -4.02
C ILE A 89 -5.20 7.15 -4.78
N GLN A 90 -3.98 7.66 -4.69
CA GLN A 90 -2.78 6.95 -5.14
C GLN A 90 -1.89 6.63 -3.94
N PHE A 91 -1.57 5.35 -3.82
CA PHE A 91 -0.62 4.86 -2.83
C PHE A 91 0.70 4.51 -3.50
N SER A 92 1.80 4.85 -2.83
CA SER A 92 3.12 4.29 -3.08
C SER A 92 3.42 3.19 -2.05
N PHE A 93 4.19 2.19 -2.46
CA PHE A 93 4.63 1.08 -1.64
C PHE A 93 6.14 0.91 -1.77
N ASP A 94 6.87 0.99 -0.66
CA ASP A 94 8.25 0.52 -0.58
C ASP A 94 8.27 -0.86 0.06
N TYR A 95 8.96 -1.81 -0.59
CA TYR A 95 9.21 -3.14 -0.05
C TYR A 95 10.65 -3.19 0.42
N VAL A 96 10.83 -3.35 1.72
CA VAL A 96 12.13 -3.24 2.38
C VAL A 96 12.47 -4.56 3.04
N LYS A 97 13.50 -5.24 2.56
CA LYS A 97 14.08 -6.40 3.26
C LYS A 97 14.84 -5.89 4.47
N VAL A 98 14.58 -6.50 5.62
CA VAL A 98 15.19 -6.13 6.90
C VAL A 98 16.04 -7.30 7.38
N THR A 99 17.36 -7.11 7.46
CA THR A 99 18.29 -8.18 7.88
C THR A 99 19.28 -7.63 8.88
N GLY A 100 19.27 -8.15 10.11
CA GLY A 100 20.20 -7.71 11.16
C GLY A 100 20.17 -6.21 11.45
N GLY A 101 19.00 -5.57 11.27
CA GLY A 101 18.84 -4.11 11.41
C GLY A 101 19.20 -3.29 10.16
N GLN A 102 19.73 -3.90 9.11
CA GLN A 102 19.93 -3.25 7.82
C GLN A 102 18.64 -3.28 6.99
N GLU A 103 18.39 -2.21 6.26
CA GLU A 103 17.21 -2.04 5.41
C GLU A 103 17.63 -1.92 3.94
N VAL A 104 17.10 -2.78 3.08
CA VAL A 104 17.37 -2.78 1.64
C VAL A 104 16.05 -2.67 0.88
N LEU A 105 15.91 -1.65 0.04
CA LEU A 105 14.75 -1.52 -0.84
C LEU A 105 14.83 -2.56 -1.96
N VAL A 106 13.89 -3.50 -1.99
CA VAL A 106 13.89 -4.62 -2.96
C VAL A 106 12.86 -4.45 -4.06
N ALA A 107 11.82 -3.65 -3.85
CA ALA A 107 10.82 -3.32 -4.86
C ALA A 107 10.13 -2.00 -4.54
N LYS A 108 9.45 -1.43 -5.54
CA LYS A 108 8.54 -0.29 -5.41
C LYS A 108 7.24 -0.55 -6.14
N GLY A 109 6.13 -0.25 -5.49
CA GLY A 109 4.80 -0.42 -6.06
C GLY A 109 3.99 0.86 -6.03
N ARG A 110 2.98 0.93 -6.90
CA ARG A 110 1.91 1.93 -6.80
C ARG A 110 0.55 1.30 -7.04
N GLN A 111 -0.46 1.89 -6.41
CA GLN A 111 -1.84 1.52 -6.63
C GLN A 111 -2.74 2.76 -6.71
N ARG A 112 -3.52 2.87 -7.78
CA ARG A 112 -4.54 3.91 -7.96
C ARG A 112 -5.91 3.33 -7.65
N ILE A 113 -6.69 4.01 -6.81
CA ILE A 113 -8.00 3.56 -6.34
C ILE A 113 -9.02 4.67 -6.57
N ALA A 114 -10.21 4.31 -7.05
CA ALA A 114 -11.38 5.18 -7.07
C ALA A 114 -12.37 4.80 -5.96
N CYS A 115 -12.94 5.80 -5.30
CA CYS A 115 -14.08 5.64 -4.42
C CYS A 115 -15.37 5.66 -5.24
N MET A 116 -16.18 4.61 -5.14
CA MET A 116 -17.45 4.47 -5.84
C MET A 116 -18.54 4.13 -4.83
N ARG A 117 -19.80 4.51 -5.08
CA ARG A 117 -20.96 4.11 -4.26
C ARG A 117 -22.10 3.56 -5.11
N GLY A 118 -23.02 2.81 -4.50
CA GLY A 118 -24.20 2.22 -5.14
C GLY A 118 -24.10 0.70 -5.34
N PRO A 119 -25.10 0.05 -5.95
CA PRO A 119 -25.13 -1.41 -6.15
C PRO A 119 -24.04 -1.89 -7.12
N ASN A 120 -23.65 -3.18 -7.07
CA ASN A 120 -22.54 -3.73 -7.89
C ASN A 120 -22.74 -3.52 -9.40
N THR A 121 -23.98 -3.49 -9.87
CA THR A 121 -24.34 -3.34 -11.28
C THR A 121 -24.43 -1.89 -11.75
N ASN A 122 -24.41 -0.91 -10.83
CA ASN A 122 -24.59 0.52 -11.17
C ASN A 122 -23.87 1.43 -10.15
N THR A 123 -22.55 1.30 -10.06
CA THR A 123 -21.74 2.15 -9.18
C THR A 123 -21.44 3.50 -9.83
N VAL A 124 -21.42 4.56 -9.01
CA VAL A 124 -21.07 5.92 -9.45
C VAL A 124 -19.88 6.45 -8.66
N PRO A 125 -19.02 7.31 -9.27
CA PRO A 125 -17.93 7.95 -8.55
C PRO A 125 -18.43 8.72 -7.34
N SER A 126 -17.73 8.59 -6.22
CA SER A 126 -18.04 9.25 -4.95
C SER A 126 -16.80 9.91 -4.38
N ARG A 127 -17.00 10.91 -3.51
CA ARG A 127 -15.87 11.55 -2.84
C ARG A 127 -15.18 10.56 -1.90
N VAL A 128 -13.86 10.67 -1.79
CA VAL A 128 -13.11 9.94 -0.75
C VAL A 128 -13.71 10.29 0.62
N PRO A 129 -14.14 9.29 1.43
CA PRO A 129 -14.75 9.53 2.74
C PRO A 129 -13.85 10.40 3.64
N GLU A 130 -14.47 11.30 4.40
CA GLU A 130 -13.71 12.24 5.24
C GLU A 130 -12.85 11.54 6.29
N ASP A 131 -13.38 10.46 6.89
CA ASP A 131 -12.62 9.64 7.83
C ASP A 131 -11.40 8.98 7.17
N LEU A 132 -11.51 8.57 5.91
CA LEU A 132 -10.38 8.03 5.15
C LEU A 132 -9.33 9.12 4.87
N ARG A 133 -9.77 10.33 4.49
CA ARG A 133 -8.87 11.48 4.27
C ARG A 133 -8.09 11.81 5.54
N LYS A 134 -8.78 11.91 6.68
CA LYS A 134 -8.17 12.19 7.99
C LYS A 134 -7.19 11.09 8.40
N ALA A 135 -7.56 9.82 8.21
CA ALA A 135 -6.70 8.69 8.55
C ALA A 135 -5.43 8.64 7.69
N LEU A 136 -5.49 9.08 6.42
CA LEU A 136 -4.36 9.10 5.49
C LEU A 136 -3.44 10.31 5.64
N ALA A 137 -3.93 11.43 6.20
CA ALA A 137 -3.17 12.67 6.30
C ALA A 137 -1.77 12.54 6.95
N PRO A 138 -1.56 11.73 8.01
CA PRO A 138 -0.24 11.54 8.60
C PRO A 138 0.77 10.80 7.69
N TYR A 139 0.29 10.17 6.63
CA TYR A 139 1.06 9.30 5.73
C TYR A 139 1.25 9.92 4.35
N ALA A 140 0.92 11.22 4.17
CA ALA A 140 1.15 11.93 2.93
C ALA A 140 2.64 12.08 2.66
N GLU A 141 3.08 11.71 1.45
CA GLU A 141 4.46 11.96 1.03
C GLU A 141 4.72 13.46 1.02
N ALA A 142 5.81 13.88 1.68
CA ALA A 142 6.30 15.23 1.51
C ALA A 142 6.74 15.41 0.04
N PRO A 143 6.48 16.57 -0.59
CA PRO A 143 6.91 16.80 -1.95
C PRO A 143 8.42 16.54 -2.10
N ALA A 144 8.82 15.87 -3.20
CA ALA A 144 10.18 15.39 -3.44
C ALA A 144 11.30 16.44 -3.23
N LEU A 145 10.98 17.72 -3.37
CA LEU A 145 11.86 18.87 -3.08
C LEU A 145 12.39 18.92 -1.64
N ALA A 146 11.71 18.30 -0.66
CA ALA A 146 12.16 18.29 0.73
C ALA A 146 13.22 17.21 1.04
N ARG A 147 13.32 16.15 0.23
CA ARG A 147 14.23 15.01 0.48
C ARG A 147 15.63 15.19 -0.12
N ALA A 148 15.80 16.10 -1.08
CA ALA A 148 17.10 16.39 -1.70
C ALA A 148 18.01 17.32 -0.86
N GLY A 149 17.53 17.84 0.28
CA GLY A 149 18.25 18.82 1.11
C GLY A 149 19.05 18.27 2.29
N LEU A 150 19.11 16.94 2.50
CA LEU A 150 19.76 16.33 3.67
C LEU A 150 20.93 15.39 3.32
N GLY A 151 21.49 15.52 2.12
CA GLY A 151 22.67 14.76 1.67
C GLY A 151 23.81 15.68 1.23
N GLY A 152 24.25 16.57 2.12
CA GLY A 152 25.48 17.36 1.99
C GLY A 152 26.48 16.99 3.08
#